data_AF-Q2FX06-F1
#
_entry.id   AF-Q2FX06-F1
#
_cell.length_a   1.000
_cell.length_b   1.000
_cell.length_c   1.000
_cell.angle_alpha   90.00
_cell.angle_beta   90.00
_cell.angle_gamma   90.00
#
_symmetry.space_group_name_H-M   'P 1'
#
loop_
_entity.id
_entity.type
_entity.pdbx_description
1 polymer ?
#
loop_
_entity_poly.entity_id
_entity_poly.type
_entity_poly.pdbx_seq_one_letter_code
_entity_poly.pdbx_strand_id
1 'polypeptide(L)'
;MNYVERYIEQFLRATVRNNIKHYLLMLDEKMKNLDDYMRYLITKKEQLSKLIDSLMLTLENKYIDIAEAFQIQCAREINNQEIENIKSELNKVEAYYAQIETQIQQTSTEKIATEKTSYLINYMNAVA
;
A
#
# COMPACT_ATOMS: atom_id res chain seq x y z
N MET A 1 17.95 35.02 -39.68
CA MET A 1 16.82 34.37 -39.00
C MET A 1 15.54 34.91 -39.61
N ASN A 2 14.88 34.12 -40.46
CA ASN A 2 13.65 34.52 -41.14
C ASN A 2 12.50 34.57 -40.09
N TYR A 3 11.52 35.44 -40.29
CA TYR A 3 10.33 35.55 -39.44
C TYR A 3 9.68 34.18 -39.18
N VAL A 4 9.65 33.32 -40.20
CA VAL A 4 9.16 31.93 -40.13
C VAL A 4 9.95 31.09 -39.13
N GLU A 5 11.29 31.19 -39.10
CA GLU A 5 12.13 30.41 -38.17
C GLU A 5 11.85 30.80 -36.71
N ARG A 6 11.72 32.11 -36.44
CA ARG A 6 11.37 32.61 -35.11
C ARG A 6 9.98 32.15 -34.67
N TYR A 7 9.01 32.17 -35.59
CA TYR A 7 7.66 31.68 -35.31
C TYR A 7 7.66 30.19 -34.97
N ILE A 8 8.36 29.37 -35.76
CA ILE A 8 8.50 27.93 -35.51
C ILE A 8 9.19 27.68 -34.16
N GLU A 9 10.27 28.39 -33.85
CA GLU A 9 10.98 28.25 -32.57
C GLU A 9 10.08 28.61 -31.37
N GLN A 10 9.31 29.70 -31.46
CA GLN A 10 8.36 30.10 -30.42
C GLN A 10 7.22 29.09 -30.26
N PHE A 11 6.67 28.61 -31.38
CA PHE A 11 5.63 27.58 -31.37
C PHE A 11 6.14 26.29 -30.70
N LEU A 12 7.30 25.80 -31.11
CA LEU A 12 7.92 24.60 -30.52
C LEU A 12 8.18 24.77 -29.01
N ARG A 13 8.73 25.92 -28.59
CA ARG A 13 8.93 26.21 -27.16
C ARG A 13 7.61 26.22 -26.38
N ALA A 14 6.57 26.84 -26.93
CA ALA A 14 5.25 26.86 -26.29
C ALA A 14 4.65 25.44 -26.18
N THR A 15 4.73 24.64 -27.25
CA THR A 15 4.28 23.25 -27.24
C THR A 15 5.03 22.40 -26.21
N VAL A 16 6.37 22.49 -26.17
CA VAL A 16 7.20 21.76 -25.20
C VAL A 16 6.83 22.14 -23.77
N ARG A 17 6.74 23.44 -23.45
CA ARG A 17 6.34 23.90 -22.10
C ARG A 17 4.94 23.42 -21.71
N ASN A 18 3.99 23.45 -22.64
CA ASN A 18 2.64 22.98 -22.37
C ASN A 18 2.61 21.47 -22.09
N ASN A 19 3.37 20.68 -22.84
CA ASN A 19 3.50 19.25 -22.62
C ASN A 19 4.15 18.94 -21.27
N ILE A 20 5.26 19.63 -20.94
CA ILE A 20 5.92 19.51 -19.63
C ILE A 20 4.94 19.80 -18.50
N LYS A 21 4.20 20.91 -18.59
CA LYS A 21 3.19 21.28 -17.59
C LYS A 21 2.12 20.20 -17.44
N HIS A 22 1.63 19.66 -18.55
CA HIS A 22 0.65 18.58 -18.53
C HIS A 22 1.20 17.32 -17.86
N TYR A 23 2.44 16.91 -18.18
CA TYR A 23 3.07 15.76 -17.53
C TYR A 23 3.29 15.96 -16.03
N LEU A 24 3.70 17.16 -15.61
CA LEU A 24 3.84 17.47 -14.18
C LEU A 24 2.50 17.35 -13.46
N LEU A 25 1.42 17.88 -14.02
CA LEU A 25 0.07 17.74 -13.44
C LEU A 25 -0.35 16.27 -13.31
N MET A 26 -0.09 15.44 -14.33
CA MET A 26 -0.38 14.01 -14.29
C MET A 26 0.45 13.28 -13.22
N LEU A 27 1.71 13.69 -13.03
CA LEU A 27 2.57 13.12 -11.98
C LEU A 27 2.13 13.55 -10.58
N ASP A 28 1.68 14.79 -10.41
CA ASP A 28 1.13 15.28 -9.14
C ASP A 28 -0.15 14.53 -8.77
N GLU A 29 -1.05 14.30 -9.73
CA GLU A 29 -2.24 13.47 -9.54
C GLU A 29 -1.88 12.04 -9.17
N LYS A 30 -0.91 11.44 -9.88
CA LYS A 30 -0.39 10.12 -9.56
C LYS A 30 0.18 10.05 -8.14
N MET A 31 0.96 11.06 -7.74
CA MET A 31 1.55 11.16 -6.39
C MET A 31 0.46 11.17 -5.33
N LYS A 32 -0.56 12.00 -5.52
CA LYS A 32 -1.71 12.09 -4.63
C LYS A 32 -2.43 10.75 -4.50
N ASN A 33 -2.67 10.06 -5.62
CA ASN A 33 -3.33 8.75 -5.61
C ASN A 33 -2.50 7.70 -4.86
N LEU A 34 -1.17 7.71 -5.02
CA LEU A 34 -0.27 6.83 -4.27
C LEU A 34 -0.31 7.15 -2.76
N ASP A 35 -0.37 8.41 -2.37
CA ASP A 35 -0.50 8.82 -0.97
C ASP A 35 -1.85 8.46 -0.34
N ASP A 36 -2.94 8.62 -1.09
CA ASP A 36 -4.28 8.17 -0.68
C ASP A 36 -4.31 6.65 -0.50
N TYR A 37 -3.74 5.90 -1.45
CA TYR A 37 -3.68 4.45 -1.38
C TYR A 37 -2.77 3.95 -0.25
N MET A 38 -1.62 4.59 -0.03
CA MET A 38 -0.72 4.27 1.09
C MET A 38 -1.44 4.45 2.43
N ARG A 39 -2.19 5.55 2.61
CA ARG A 39 -2.99 5.78 3.82
C ARG A 39 -4.05 4.70 4.02
N TYR A 40 -4.73 4.29 2.94
CA TYR A 40 -5.67 3.18 2.98
C TYR A 40 -4.99 1.88 3.43
N LEU A 41 -3.83 1.53 2.85
CA LEU A 41 -3.10 0.31 3.21
C LEU A 41 -2.63 0.30 4.67
N ILE A 42 -2.10 1.42 5.16
CA ILE A 42 -1.68 1.56 6.57
C ILE A 42 -2.88 1.38 7.50
N THR A 43 -4.01 2.03 7.20
CA THR A 43 -5.24 1.88 7.98
C THR A 43 -5.73 0.43 7.98
N LYS A 44 -5.66 -0.24 6.82
CA LYS A 44 -6.02 -1.66 6.72
C LYS A 44 -5.08 -2.57 7.49
N LYS A 45 -3.78 -2.32 7.45
CA LYS A 45 -2.77 -3.04 8.25
C LYS A 45 -3.09 -2.97 9.74
N GLU A 46 -3.43 -1.78 10.25
CA GLU A 46 -3.83 -1.60 11.65
C GLU A 46 -5.12 -2.35 12.01
N GLN A 47 -6.12 -2.33 11.12
CA GLN A 47 -7.37 -3.08 11.31
C GLN A 47 -7.11 -4.58 11.39
N LEU A 48 -6.28 -5.11 10.49
CA LEU A 48 -5.90 -6.52 10.47
C LEU A 48 -5.10 -6.91 11.72
N SER A 49 -4.17 -6.06 12.18
CA SER A 49 -3.43 -6.29 13.42
C SER A 49 -4.37 -6.47 14.62
N LYS A 50 -5.34 -5.56 14.79
CA LYS A 50 -6.34 -5.65 15.87
C LYS A 50 -7.21 -6.90 15.77
N LEU A 51 -7.53 -7.32 14.55
CA LEU A 51 -8.29 -8.55 14.32
C LEU A 51 -7.47 -9.79 14.68
N ILE A 52 -6.18 -9.83 14.34
CA ILE A 52 -5.25 -10.89 14.74
C ILE A 52 -5.19 -10.97 16.27
N ASP A 53 -4.96 -9.84 16.96
CA ASP A 53 -4.91 -9.80 18.42
C ASP A 53 -6.22 -10.31 19.06
N SER A 54 -7.37 -9.90 18.53
CA SER A 54 -8.68 -10.34 19.01
C SER A 54 -8.91 -11.83 18.79
N LEU A 55 -8.50 -12.38 17.65
CA LEU A 55 -8.63 -13.80 17.32
C LEU A 55 -7.69 -14.64 18.17
N MET A 56 -6.46 -14.17 18.40
CA MET A 56 -5.49 -14.81 19.30
C MET A 56 -6.02 -14.89 20.73
N LEU A 57 -6.56 -13.79 21.27
CA LEU A 57 -7.18 -13.79 22.59
C LEU A 57 -8.37 -14.75 22.68
N THR A 58 -9.21 -14.79 21.64
CA THR A 58 -10.34 -15.71 21.56
C THR A 58 -9.87 -17.17 21.53
N LEU A 59 -8.80 -17.46 20.78
CA LEU A 59 -8.20 -18.78 20.70
C LEU A 59 -7.66 -19.24 22.06
N GLU A 60 -6.91 -18.37 22.74
CA GLU A 60 -6.35 -18.63 24.07
C GLU A 60 -7.44 -18.90 25.10
N ASN A 61 -8.47 -18.04 25.15
CA ASN A 61 -9.61 -18.24 26.05
C ASN A 61 -10.32 -19.57 25.77
N LYS A 62 -10.50 -19.94 24.50
CA LYS A 62 -11.14 -21.21 24.13
C LYS A 62 -10.31 -22.42 24.59
N TYR A 63 -8.98 -22.33 24.49
CA TYR A 63 -8.09 -23.36 25.02
C TYR A 63 -8.22 -23.50 26.53
N ILE A 64 -8.28 -22.38 27.27
CA ILE A 64 -8.45 -22.36 28.73
C ILE A 64 -9.80 -22.98 29.12
N ASP A 65 -10.90 -22.52 28.52
CA ASP A 65 -12.26 -23.00 28.83
C ASP A 65 -12.38 -24.53 28.68
N ILE A 66 -11.80 -25.09 27.62
CA ILE A 66 -11.83 -26.54 27.37
C ILE A 66 -10.90 -27.27 28.33
N ALA A 67 -9.70 -26.76 28.58
CA ALA A 67 -8.77 -27.38 29.52
C ALA A 67 -9.37 -27.47 30.93
N GLU A 68 -10.02 -26.39 31.39
CA GLU A 68 -10.70 -26.34 32.69
C GLU A 68 -11.93 -27.26 32.73
N ALA A 69 -12.78 -27.24 31.69
CA ALA A 69 -14.00 -28.05 31.65
C ALA A 69 -13.74 -29.56 31.63
N PHE A 70 -12.65 -30.00 30.98
CA PHE A 70 -12.32 -31.42 30.79
C PHE A 70 -11.11 -31.89 31.62
N GLN A 71 -10.55 -31.03 32.47
CA GLN A 71 -9.33 -31.30 33.25
C GLN A 71 -8.14 -31.78 32.38
N ILE A 72 -8.06 -31.26 31.15
CA ILE A 72 -7.01 -31.60 30.21
C ILE A 72 -5.74 -30.85 30.59
N GLN A 73 -4.63 -31.58 30.77
CA GLN A 73 -3.35 -30.98 31.16
C GLN A 73 -2.56 -30.42 29.97
N CYS A 74 -2.83 -30.91 28.75
CA CYS A 74 -2.09 -30.53 27.56
C CYS A 74 -3.01 -30.01 26.46
N ALA A 75 -2.80 -28.78 26.00
CA ALA A 75 -3.57 -28.17 24.92
C ALA A 75 -3.52 -28.97 23.59
N ARG A 76 -2.50 -29.82 23.39
CA ARG A 76 -2.39 -30.70 22.21
C ARG A 76 -3.43 -31.82 22.18
N GLU A 77 -4.01 -32.16 23.33
CA GLU A 77 -5.07 -33.18 23.45
C GLU A 77 -6.44 -32.59 23.09
N ILE A 78 -6.56 -31.28 23.00
CA ILE A 78 -7.80 -30.59 22.65
C ILE A 78 -8.02 -30.69 21.15
N ASN A 79 -8.93 -31.59 20.76
CA ASN A 79 -9.49 -31.64 19.41
C ASN A 79 -10.86 -30.96 19.41
N ASN A 80 -10.90 -29.69 19.04
CA ASN A 80 -12.12 -28.90 19.05
C ASN A 80 -12.29 -28.14 17.72
N GLN A 81 -13.45 -28.32 17.08
CA GLN A 81 -13.73 -27.74 15.77
C GLN A 81 -13.71 -26.20 15.79
N GLU A 82 -14.16 -25.57 16.87
CA GLU A 82 -14.13 -24.10 16.96
C GLU A 82 -12.70 -23.57 17.05
N ILE A 83 -11.81 -24.27 17.77
CA ILE A 83 -10.38 -23.94 17.80
C ILE A 83 -9.78 -24.01 16.40
N GLU A 84 -10.06 -25.08 15.65
CA GLU A 84 -9.57 -25.21 14.27
C GLU A 84 -10.15 -24.14 13.33
N ASN A 85 -11.41 -23.74 13.55
CA ASN A 85 -12.02 -22.64 12.81
C ASN A 85 -11.33 -21.30 13.11
N ILE A 86 -11.03 -21.00 14.38
CA ILE A 86 -10.32 -19.78 14.78
C ILE A 86 -8.90 -19.76 14.19
N LYS A 87 -8.17 -20.89 14.25
CA LYS A 87 -6.84 -21.02 13.62
C LYS A 87 -6.89 -20.81 12.10
N SER A 88 -7.89 -21.39 11.43
CA SER A 88 -8.09 -21.20 10.00
C SER A 88 -8.33 -19.73 9.66
N GLU A 89 -9.10 -19.02 10.48
CA GLU A 89 -9.35 -17.60 10.29
C GLU A 89 -8.10 -16.75 10.57
N LEU A 90 -7.37 -17.04 11.64
CA LEU A 90 -6.07 -16.42 11.92
C LEU A 90 -5.13 -16.53 10.71
N ASN A 91 -4.96 -17.74 10.16
CA ASN A 91 -4.11 -17.97 9.00
C ASN A 91 -4.52 -17.10 7.79
N LYS A 92 -5.82 -16.94 7.54
CA LYS A 92 -6.32 -16.08 6.44
C LYS A 92 -6.01 -14.61 6.69
N VAL A 93 -6.25 -14.13 7.91
CA VAL A 93 -6.04 -12.73 8.28
C VAL A 93 -4.54 -12.40 8.25
N GLU A 94 -3.68 -13.28 8.75
CA GLU A 94 -2.22 -13.16 8.70
C GLU A 94 -1.70 -13.17 7.25
N ALA A 95 -2.22 -14.07 6.41
CA ALA A 95 -1.88 -14.07 4.98
C ALA A 95 -2.27 -12.76 4.30
N TYR A 96 -3.45 -12.20 4.64
CA TYR A 96 -3.86 -10.91 4.10
C TYR A 96 -3.02 -9.76 4.65
N TYR A 97 -2.63 -9.80 5.93
CA TYR A 97 -1.70 -8.82 6.52
C TYR A 97 -0.37 -8.79 5.76
N ALA A 98 0.23 -9.96 5.48
CA ALA A 98 1.47 -10.07 4.71
C ALA A 98 1.32 -9.53 3.27
N GLN A 99 0.15 -9.74 2.63
CA GLN A 99 -0.15 -9.14 1.33
C GLN A 99 -0.21 -7.62 1.40
N ILE A 100 -0.84 -7.05 2.43
CA ILE A 100 -0.88 -5.59 2.64
C ILE A 100 0.53 -5.03 2.85
N GLU A 101 1.39 -5.70 3.60
CA GLU A 101 2.80 -5.27 3.76
C GLU A 101 3.56 -5.26 2.44
N THR A 102 3.34 -6.28 1.60
CA THR A 102 3.92 -6.33 0.25
C THR A 102 3.42 -5.18 -0.61
N GLN A 103 2.12 -4.89 -0.57
CA GLN A 103 1.52 -3.76 -1.30
C GLN A 103 2.09 -2.42 -0.84
N ILE A 104 2.26 -2.21 0.47
CA ILE A 104 2.90 -1.01 1.03
C ILE A 104 4.30 -0.83 0.44
N GLN A 105 5.11 -1.89 0.40
CA GLN A 105 6.46 -1.82 -0.17
C GLN A 105 6.45 -1.50 -1.67
N GLN A 106 5.52 -2.09 -2.43
CA GLN A 106 5.35 -1.82 -3.85
C GLN A 106 4.93 -0.37 -4.11
N THR A 107 3.91 0.12 -3.40
CA THR A 107 3.44 1.51 -3.51
C THR A 107 4.54 2.50 -3.10
N SER A 108 5.34 2.20 -2.08
CA SER A 108 6.48 3.04 -1.69
C SER A 108 7.54 3.10 -2.79
N THR A 109 7.81 1.97 -3.45
CA THR A 109 8.78 1.91 -4.56
C THR A 109 8.28 2.72 -5.76
N GLU A 110 6.99 2.60 -6.09
CA GLU A 110 6.36 3.36 -7.17
C GLU A 110 6.34 4.86 -6.88
N LYS A 111 6.10 5.25 -5.62
CA LYS A 111 6.16 6.64 -5.17
C LYS A 111 7.54 7.25 -5.44
N ILE A 112 8.59 6.59 -4.98
CA ILE A 112 9.98 7.03 -5.21
C ILE A 112 10.30 7.15 -6.71
N ALA A 113 9.85 6.19 -7.53
CA ALA A 113 10.05 6.25 -8.98
C ALA A 113 9.32 7.44 -9.62
N THR A 114 8.10 7.73 -9.17
CA THR A 114 7.29 8.86 -9.62
C THR A 114 7.93 10.20 -9.21
N GLU A 115 8.45 10.31 -7.98
CA GLU A 115 9.19 11.49 -7.50
C GLU A 115 10.44 11.76 -8.33
N LYS A 116 11.23 10.72 -8.62
CA LYS A 116 12.41 10.84 -9.50
C LYS A 116 12.04 11.33 -10.90
N THR A 117 10.91 10.87 -11.43
CA THR A 117 10.42 11.27 -12.76
C THR A 117 9.98 12.74 -12.75
N SER A 118 9.25 13.17 -11.71
CA SER A 118 8.85 14.57 -11.53
C SER A 118 10.08 15.49 -11.40
N TYR A 119 11.09 15.08 -10.63
CA TYR A 119 12.35 15.81 -10.52
C TYR A 119 13.05 15.97 -11.88
N LEU A 120 13.14 14.91 -12.67
CA LEU A 120 13.77 14.95 -13.99
C LEU A 120 13.04 15.90 -14.95
N ILE A 121 11.70 15.86 -14.98
CA ILE A 121 10.90 16.74 -15.84
C ILE A 121 11.02 18.20 -15.39
N ASN A 122 11.05 18.46 -14.09
CA ASN A 122 11.29 19.81 -13.56
C ASN A 122 12.69 20.31 -13.93
N TYR A 123 13.71 19.45 -13.89
CA TYR A 123 15.04 19.79 -14.36
C TYR A 123 15.04 20.14 -15.85
N MET A 124 14.39 19.33 -16.69
CA MET A 124 14.23 19.60 -18.12
C MET A 124 13.52 20.94 -18.38
N ASN A 125 12.51 21.29 -17.58
CA ASN A 125 11.81 22.56 -17.68
C ASN A 125 12.69 23.77 -17.32
N ALA A 126 13.62 23.60 -16.38
CA ALA A 126 14.52 24.67 -15.93
C ALA A 126 15.65 24.96 -16.92
N VAL A 127 16.06 23.97 -17.73
CA VAL A 127 17.14 24.09 -18.71
C VAL A 127 16.67 24.35 -20.15
N ALA A 128 15.36 24.31 -20.41
CA ALA A 128 14.72 24.52 -21.73
C ALA A 128 14.32 25.99 -21.98
#